data_AF-A0A7Y5QYQ7-F1
#
_entry.id   AF-A0A7Y5QYQ7-F1
#
_cell.length_a   1.000
_cell.length_b   1.000
_cell.length_c   1.000
_cell.angle_alpha   90.00
_cell.angle_beta   90.00
_cell.angle_gamma   90.00
#
_symmetry.space_group_name_H-M   'P 1'
#
loop_
_entity.id
_entity.type
_entity.pdbx_description
1 polymer ?
#
loop_
_entity_poly.entity_id
_entity_poly.type
_entity_poly.pdbx_seq_one_letter_code
_entity_poly.pdbx_strand_id
1 'polypeptide(L)'
;MRELEEQFRDELVVIGVHSGKFITERETRRIADAAQRLGVEHPIVNDRQFRIWRSYAVRAWPTIVVIDPRGYVLGQHAGEFTADAVAPTLREIIAAAGDTLERDERFPPTRQQRSAAALRYPGKVAVSGDRIAIADSGNDRILLGTLTSRATARVDALFGSARGWRDGVDPLFNYPQGLLFDGDALLVADAGNHAIREIDLRARATRTIAGTGRQLRSRADLAAGALSSPWDLGLLGDEIAIAMAGNHRLYRLDPPTPRATPFAGSGA
;
A
#
# COMPACT_ATOMS: atom_id res chain seq x y z
N MET A 1 3.89 -7.76 7.13
CA MET A 1 5.24 -7.63 7.72
C MET A 1 5.26 -6.59 8.83
N ARG A 2 4.96 -5.31 8.56
CA ARG A 2 4.88 -4.26 9.61
C ARG A 2 4.15 -4.66 10.89
N GLU A 3 2.97 -5.25 10.76
CA GLU A 3 2.19 -5.73 11.91
C GLU A 3 2.97 -6.77 12.75
N LEU A 4 3.75 -7.66 12.11
CA LEU A 4 4.61 -8.61 12.82
C LEU A 4 5.80 -7.91 13.48
N GLU A 5 6.43 -6.96 12.79
CA GLU A 5 7.54 -6.17 13.35
C GLU A 5 7.09 -5.35 14.56
N GLU A 6 5.83 -4.89 14.57
CA GLU A 6 5.26 -4.18 15.71
C GLU A 6 4.89 -5.12 16.84
N GLN A 7 4.24 -6.26 16.54
CA GLN A 7 3.85 -7.26 17.54
C GLN A 7 5.03 -7.94 18.23
N PHE A 8 6.14 -8.15 17.51
CA PHE A 8 7.31 -8.90 17.97
C PHE A 8 8.58 -8.05 17.98
N ARG A 9 8.46 -6.74 18.23
CA ARG A 9 9.56 -5.77 18.10
C ARG A 9 10.84 -6.18 18.85
N ASP A 10 10.67 -6.75 20.03
CA ASP A 10 11.80 -7.09 20.92
C ASP A 10 12.33 -8.52 20.68
N GLU A 11 11.71 -9.27 19.76
CA GLU A 11 11.89 -10.73 19.63
C GLU A 11 12.12 -11.17 18.17
N LEU A 12 11.77 -10.33 17.20
CA LEU A 12 11.83 -10.63 15.77
C LEU A 12 12.67 -9.59 15.03
N VAL A 13 13.72 -10.08 14.36
CA VAL A 13 14.43 -9.30 13.35
C VAL A 13 13.92 -9.69 11.97
N VAL A 14 13.45 -8.71 11.21
CA VAL A 14 13.11 -8.87 9.79
C VAL A 14 14.27 -8.38 8.94
N ILE A 15 14.66 -9.14 7.92
CA ILE A 15 15.63 -8.71 6.90
C ILE A 15 14.98 -8.88 5.53
N GLY A 16 14.81 -7.76 4.82
CA GLY A 16 14.31 -7.75 3.45
C GLY A 16 15.41 -8.17 2.48
N VAL A 17 15.32 -9.35 1.88
CA VAL A 17 16.23 -9.77 0.82
C VAL A 17 15.65 -9.33 -0.53
N HIS A 18 16.05 -8.16 -1.01
CA HIS A 18 15.56 -7.62 -2.27
C HIS A 18 16.26 -8.28 -3.46
N SER A 19 15.54 -9.20 -4.11
CA SER A 19 15.95 -9.85 -5.35
C SER A 19 15.14 -9.26 -6.51
N GLY A 20 15.69 -8.23 -7.17
CA GLY A 20 14.95 -7.44 -8.18
C GLY A 20 14.66 -8.23 -9.46
N LYS A 21 13.38 -8.28 -9.86
CA LYS A 21 12.90 -8.95 -11.07
C LYS A 21 13.39 -8.20 -12.31
N PHE A 22 13.34 -6.88 -12.29
CA PHE A 22 13.79 -6.02 -13.39
C PHE A 22 15.21 -5.49 -13.16
N ILE A 23 15.94 -5.20 -14.24
CA ILE A 23 17.32 -4.69 -14.16
C ILE A 23 17.37 -3.37 -13.37
N THR A 24 16.37 -2.51 -13.57
CA THR A 24 16.22 -1.24 -12.88
C THR A 24 16.05 -1.40 -11.37
N GLU A 25 15.46 -2.50 -10.90
CA GLU A 25 15.23 -2.75 -9.47
C GLU A 25 16.49 -3.19 -8.73
N ARG A 26 17.64 -3.32 -9.42
CA ARG A 26 18.91 -3.78 -8.82
C ARG A 26 19.80 -2.64 -8.33
N GLU A 27 19.41 -1.39 -8.57
CA GLU A 27 20.14 -0.21 -8.13
C GLU A 27 19.84 0.11 -6.67
N THR A 28 20.87 0.13 -5.80
CA THR A 28 20.72 0.37 -4.35
C THR A 28 19.93 1.65 -4.03
N ARG A 29 20.14 2.72 -4.80
CA ARG A 29 19.44 3.99 -4.61
C ARG A 29 17.92 3.85 -4.81
N ARG A 30 17.51 3.12 -5.85
CA ARG A 30 16.08 2.87 -6.13
C ARG A 30 15.43 1.95 -5.11
N ILE A 31 16.20 0.99 -4.58
CA ILE A 31 15.74 0.14 -3.48
C ILE A 31 15.51 0.99 -2.24
N ALA A 32 16.44 1.89 -1.92
CA ALA A 32 16.28 2.84 -0.82
C ALA A 32 15.06 3.75 -1.02
N ASP A 33 14.86 4.30 -2.21
CA ASP A 33 13.68 5.13 -2.52
C ASP A 33 12.37 4.33 -2.43
N ALA A 34 12.36 3.08 -2.90
CA ALA A 34 11.20 2.20 -2.77
C ALA A 34 10.91 1.84 -1.31
N ALA A 35 11.94 1.55 -0.51
CA ALA A 35 11.83 1.30 0.92
C ALA A 35 11.21 2.52 1.63
N GLN A 36 11.68 3.72 1.31
CA GLN A 36 11.11 4.96 1.82
C GLN A 36 9.65 5.14 1.41
N ARG A 37 9.33 4.96 0.12
CA ARG A 37 7.98 5.10 -0.41
C ARG A 37 7.01 4.13 0.27
N LEU A 38 7.45 2.89 0.44
CA LEU A 38 6.65 1.84 1.06
C LEU A 38 6.67 1.89 2.59
N GLY A 39 7.55 2.67 3.22
CA GLY A 39 7.69 2.79 4.68
C GLY A 39 8.29 1.52 5.31
N VAL A 40 9.28 0.93 4.65
CA VAL A 40 10.06 -0.21 5.16
C VAL A 40 11.18 0.32 6.04
N GLU A 41 11.19 -0.09 7.31
CA GLU A 41 12.17 0.37 8.31
C GLU A 41 13.23 -0.71 8.65
N HIS A 42 12.95 -1.98 8.35
CA HIS A 42 13.90 -3.08 8.54
C HIS A 42 15.09 -3.03 7.58
N PRO A 43 16.23 -3.65 7.96
CA PRO A 43 17.37 -3.82 7.07
C PRO A 43 17.00 -4.49 5.75
N ILE A 44 17.57 -3.98 4.65
CA ILE A 44 17.39 -4.55 3.31
C ILE A 44 18.75 -4.92 2.73
N VAL A 45 18.86 -6.17 2.28
CA VAL A 45 19.99 -6.66 1.48
C VAL A 45 19.63 -6.57 0.00
N ASN A 46 20.47 -5.88 -0.78
CA ASN A 46 20.36 -5.87 -2.24
C ASN A 46 20.99 -7.15 -2.82
N ASP A 47 20.20 -8.21 -3.00
CA ASP A 47 20.64 -9.47 -3.61
C ASP A 47 20.60 -9.39 -5.15
N ARG A 48 21.37 -8.45 -5.71
CA ARG A 48 21.41 -8.11 -7.14
C ARG A 48 21.68 -9.32 -8.05
N GLN A 49 22.38 -10.32 -7.55
CA GLN A 49 22.80 -11.50 -8.30
C GLN A 49 22.02 -12.76 -7.94
N PHE A 50 20.95 -12.66 -7.14
CA PHE A 50 20.13 -13.79 -6.70
C PHE A 50 20.96 -14.85 -5.95
N ARG A 51 22.00 -14.46 -5.21
CA ARG A 51 22.87 -15.39 -4.48
C ARG A 51 22.12 -15.99 -3.29
N ILE A 52 21.48 -15.14 -2.48
CA ILE A 52 20.68 -15.57 -1.32
C ILE A 52 19.40 -16.26 -1.82
N TRP A 53 18.75 -15.69 -2.83
CA TRP A 53 17.57 -16.31 -3.46
C TRP A 53 17.83 -17.77 -3.86
N ARG A 54 18.96 -18.03 -4.54
CA ARG A 54 19.32 -19.39 -4.97
C ARG A 54 19.77 -20.26 -3.80
N SER A 55 20.49 -19.73 -2.81
CA SER A 55 20.95 -20.53 -1.66
C SER A 55 19.81 -21.02 -0.78
N TYR A 56 18.71 -20.25 -0.70
CA TYR A 56 17.48 -20.63 0.00
C TYR A 56 16.44 -21.31 -0.91
N ALA A 57 16.83 -21.71 -2.12
CA ALA A 57 15.99 -22.39 -3.10
C ALA A 57 14.63 -21.71 -3.36
N VAL A 58 14.59 -20.37 -3.28
CA VAL A 58 13.35 -19.58 -3.45
C VAL A 58 12.84 -19.69 -4.88
N ARG A 59 11.51 -19.79 -5.06
CA ARG A 59 10.88 -19.94 -6.39
C ARG A 59 9.75 -18.96 -6.68
N ALA A 60 9.30 -18.19 -5.69
CA ALA A 60 8.20 -17.24 -5.86
C ALA A 60 8.42 -15.98 -5.01
N TRP A 61 7.93 -14.85 -5.53
CA TRP A 61 7.77 -13.63 -4.73
C TRP A 61 6.33 -13.55 -4.19
N PRO A 62 6.13 -13.10 -2.95
CA PRO A 62 7.13 -13.08 -1.87
C PRO A 62 7.39 -14.50 -1.35
N THR A 63 8.50 -14.69 -0.64
CA THR A 63 8.76 -15.90 0.16
C THR A 63 9.36 -15.47 1.49
N ILE A 64 8.84 -16.01 2.60
CA ILE A 64 9.42 -15.84 3.93
C ILE A 64 10.20 -17.08 4.33
N VAL A 65 11.31 -16.89 5.03
CA VAL A 65 12.11 -17.95 5.64
C VAL A 65 12.27 -17.58 7.11
N VAL A 66 11.94 -18.50 8.00
CA VAL A 66 12.09 -18.32 9.44
C VAL A 66 13.37 -19.01 9.89
N ILE A 67 14.21 -18.28 10.62
CA ILE A 67 15.52 -18.73 11.10
C ILE A 67 15.55 -18.58 12.62
N ASP A 68 16.01 -19.60 13.34
CA ASP A 68 16.15 -19.56 14.79
C ASP A 68 17.39 -18.77 15.24
N PRO A 69 17.55 -18.47 16.55
CA PRO A 69 18.72 -17.75 17.06
C PRO A 69 20.06 -18.47 16.84
N ARG A 70 20.04 -19.77 16.53
CA ARG A 70 21.23 -20.59 16.26
C ARG A 70 21.57 -20.64 14.77
N GLY A 71 20.76 -20.02 13.90
CA GLY A 71 20.95 -19.96 12.45
C GLY A 71 20.31 -21.10 11.67
N TYR A 72 19.50 -21.96 12.30
CA TYR A 72 18.78 -23.03 11.60
C TYR A 72 17.51 -22.51 10.94
N VAL A 73 17.26 -22.96 9.71
CA VAL A 73 16.00 -22.69 9.00
C VAL A 73 14.90 -23.57 9.60
N LEU A 74 13.90 -22.94 10.20
CA LEU A 74 12.74 -23.61 10.79
C LEU A 74 11.63 -23.87 9.77
N GLY A 75 11.52 -23.01 8.75
CA GLY A 75 10.50 -23.16 7.72
C GLY A 75 10.56 -22.08 6.65
N GLN A 76 9.85 -22.33 5.56
CA GLN A 76 9.71 -21.43 4.42
C GLN A 76 8.26 -21.42 3.93
N HIS A 77 7.76 -20.25 3.55
CA HIS A 77 6.43 -20.10 2.97
C HIS A 77 6.49 -19.19 1.75
N ALA A 78 6.00 -19.69 0.62
CA ALA A 78 5.93 -18.97 -0.65
C ALA A 78 4.52 -18.42 -0.88
N GLY A 79 4.43 -17.17 -1.32
CA GLY A 79 3.18 -16.46 -1.54
C GLY A 79 2.90 -15.38 -0.49
N GLU A 80 1.87 -14.59 -0.76
CA GLU A 80 1.40 -13.57 0.19
C GLU A 80 0.86 -14.20 1.47
N PHE A 81 1.06 -13.53 2.61
CA PHE A 81 0.64 -13.98 3.93
C PHE A 81 0.10 -12.82 4.76
N THR A 82 -0.62 -13.14 5.84
CA THR A 82 -1.10 -12.17 6.83
C THR A 82 -0.33 -12.31 8.14
N ALA A 83 -0.29 -11.22 8.92
CA ALA A 83 0.30 -11.29 10.26
C ALA A 83 -0.45 -12.30 11.12
N ASP A 84 -1.78 -12.29 11.11
CA ASP A 84 -2.62 -13.21 11.87
C ASP A 84 -2.36 -14.69 11.56
N ALA A 85 -2.01 -15.01 10.30
CA ALA A 85 -1.71 -16.38 9.90
C ALA A 85 -0.33 -16.86 10.40
N VAL A 86 0.64 -15.94 10.57
CA VAL A 86 2.02 -16.27 10.91
C VAL A 86 2.32 -16.07 12.41
N ALA A 87 1.64 -15.13 13.06
CA ALA A 87 1.88 -14.76 14.45
C ALA A 87 1.76 -15.92 15.45
N PRO A 88 0.78 -16.85 15.35
CA PRO A 88 0.71 -18.00 16.26
C PRO A 88 1.97 -18.87 16.19
N THR A 89 2.44 -19.21 14.99
CA THR A 89 3.66 -20.00 14.80
C THR A 89 4.91 -19.27 15.30
N LEU A 90 4.99 -17.96 15.10
CA LEU A 90 6.10 -17.17 15.65
C LEU A 90 6.13 -17.22 17.19
N ARG A 91 4.97 -17.15 17.87
CA ARG A 91 4.91 -17.27 19.33
C ARG A 91 5.42 -18.62 19.82
N GLU A 92 5.08 -19.71 19.13
CA GLU A 92 5.57 -21.06 19.46
C GLU A 92 7.10 -21.15 19.29
N ILE A 93 7.63 -20.59 18.19
CA ILE A 93 9.07 -20.55 17.93
C ILE A 93 9.81 -19.73 18.98
N ILE A 94 9.30 -18.54 19.32
CA ILE A 94 9.86 -17.66 20.34
C ILE A 94 9.87 -18.35 21.71
N ALA A 95 8.76 -19.00 22.09
CA ALA A 95 8.67 -19.75 23.34
C ALA A 95 9.66 -20.92 23.38
N ALA A 96 9.83 -21.64 22.28
CA ALA A 96 10.79 -22.75 22.17
C ALA A 96 12.25 -22.29 22.19
N ALA A 97 12.55 -21.07 21.72
CA ALA A 97 13.90 -20.52 21.74
C ALA A 97 14.40 -20.21 23.16
N GLY A 98 13.49 -19.88 24.09
CA GLY A 98 13.82 -19.63 25.50
C GLY A 98 14.98 -18.64 25.67
N ASP A 99 16.01 -19.06 26.41
CA ASP A 99 17.18 -18.23 26.74
C ASP A 99 18.15 -18.03 25.57
N THR A 100 17.96 -18.72 24.44
CA THR A 100 18.78 -18.50 23.23
C THR A 100 18.36 -17.26 22.45
N LEU A 101 17.22 -16.66 22.78
CA LEU A 101 16.71 -15.48 22.10
C LEU A 101 17.41 -14.20 22.59
N GLU A 102 18.24 -13.64 21.73
CA GLU A 102 18.88 -12.34 21.89
C GLU A 102 17.85 -11.22 21.68
N ARG A 103 17.70 -10.32 22.67
CA ARG A 103 16.75 -9.20 22.65
C ARG A 103 17.42 -7.83 22.54
N ASP A 104 18.73 -7.81 22.34
CA ASP A 104 19.46 -6.57 22.11
C ASP A 104 19.08 -5.98 20.74
N GLU A 105 18.86 -4.66 20.70
CA GLU A 105 18.53 -3.96 19.46
C GLU A 105 19.75 -3.87 18.53
N ARG A 106 20.00 -4.93 17.76
CA ARG A 106 21.14 -5.03 16.84
C ARG A 106 20.90 -4.32 15.49
N PHE A 107 19.64 -4.03 15.16
CA PHE A 107 19.23 -3.43 13.89
C PHE A 107 18.15 -2.37 14.11
N PRO A 108 18.51 -1.18 14.61
CA PRO A 108 17.51 -0.13 14.86
C PRO A 108 16.81 0.28 13.55
N PRO A 109 15.48 0.53 13.59
CA PRO A 109 14.74 0.92 12.41
C PRO A 109 15.26 2.24 11.84
N THR A 110 15.45 2.31 10.53
CA THR A 110 15.88 3.56 9.88
C THR A 110 14.70 4.49 9.68
N ARG A 111 14.34 5.26 10.71
CA ARG A 111 13.30 6.30 10.62
C ARG A 111 13.82 7.56 9.95
N GLN A 112 13.22 7.94 8.83
CA GLN A 112 13.53 9.20 8.17
C GLN A 112 12.67 10.34 8.71
N GLN A 113 13.28 11.51 8.88
CA GLN A 113 12.57 12.75 9.19
C GLN A 113 11.65 13.13 8.03
N ARG A 114 10.38 13.37 8.34
CA ARG A 114 9.35 13.75 7.36
C ARG A 114 9.21 15.27 7.32
N SER A 115 9.30 15.87 6.14
CA SER A 115 8.85 17.24 5.92
C SER A 115 7.38 17.21 5.50
N ALA A 116 6.49 17.80 6.30
CA ALA A 116 5.06 17.84 5.99
C ALA A 116 4.73 18.76 4.79
N ALA A 117 5.65 19.64 4.40
CA ALA A 117 5.39 20.66 3.37
C ALA A 117 5.65 20.17 1.94
N ALA A 118 6.52 19.19 1.74
CA ALA A 118 6.90 18.71 0.40
C ALA A 118 5.99 17.58 -0.08
N LEU A 119 5.77 17.51 -1.40
CA LEU A 119 5.26 16.29 -2.04
C LEU A 119 6.24 15.14 -1.79
N ARG A 120 5.70 13.94 -1.57
CA ARG A 120 6.46 12.74 -1.28
C ARG A 120 5.88 11.58 -2.07
N TYR A 121 6.60 11.17 -3.11
CA TYR A 121 6.18 10.10 -4.03
C TYR A 121 4.73 10.27 -4.53
N PRO A 122 4.38 11.43 -5.13
CA PRO A 122 3.03 11.63 -5.65
C PRO A 122 2.74 10.59 -6.75
N GLY A 123 1.67 9.82 -6.56
CA GLY A 123 1.34 8.68 -7.43
C GLY A 123 0.58 9.09 -8.70
N LYS A 124 -0.34 10.06 -8.57
CA LYS A 124 -1.24 10.49 -9.65
C LYS A 124 -1.60 11.96 -9.54
N VAL A 125 -2.07 12.50 -10.66
CA VAL A 125 -2.64 13.85 -10.79
C VAL A 125 -3.91 13.76 -11.62
N ALA A 126 -4.94 14.52 -11.25
CA ALA A 126 -6.15 14.71 -12.04
C ALA A 126 -6.36 16.21 -12.28
N VAL A 127 -6.92 16.55 -13.44
CA VAL A 127 -7.22 17.93 -13.83
C VAL A 127 -8.63 17.99 -14.42
N SER A 128 -9.40 19.02 -14.06
CA SER A 128 -10.74 19.28 -14.59
C SER A 128 -10.96 20.80 -14.67
N GLY A 129 -10.84 21.36 -15.88
CA GLY A 129 -10.77 22.80 -16.07
C GLY A 129 -9.50 23.37 -15.44
N ASP A 130 -9.64 24.33 -14.53
CA ASP A 130 -8.57 24.90 -13.72
C ASP A 130 -8.30 24.13 -12.43
N ARG A 131 -9.17 23.19 -12.04
CA ARG A 131 -8.97 22.36 -10.85
C ARG A 131 -7.88 21.33 -11.10
N ILE A 132 -7.03 21.14 -10.10
CA ILE A 132 -6.00 20.11 -10.04
C ILE A 132 -6.10 19.37 -8.71
N ALA A 133 -5.97 18.05 -8.76
CA ALA A 133 -5.83 17.22 -7.57
C ALA A 133 -4.58 16.35 -7.70
N ILE A 134 -3.82 16.20 -6.61
CA ILE A 134 -2.60 15.39 -6.56
C ILE A 134 -2.75 14.37 -5.44
N ALA A 135 -2.56 13.09 -5.76
CA ALA A 135 -2.44 12.04 -4.78
C ALA A 135 -0.99 12.03 -4.28
N ASP A 136 -0.76 12.66 -3.13
CA ASP A 136 0.54 12.73 -2.48
C ASP A 136 0.76 11.46 -1.65
N SER A 137 0.87 10.33 -2.36
CA SER A 137 0.72 8.97 -1.83
C SER A 137 1.69 8.66 -0.69
N GLY A 138 2.93 9.15 -0.76
CA GLY A 138 3.94 8.93 0.27
C GLY A 138 3.74 9.75 1.53
N ASN A 139 2.80 10.70 1.53
CA ASN A 139 2.30 11.43 2.70
C ASN A 139 0.87 11.02 3.08
N ASP A 140 0.29 10.00 2.43
CA ASP A 140 -1.05 9.48 2.72
C ASP A 140 -2.14 10.57 2.67
N ARG A 141 -2.06 11.48 1.69
CA ARG A 141 -2.96 12.64 1.55
C ARG A 141 -3.28 13.02 0.10
N ILE A 142 -4.34 13.80 -0.09
CA ILE A 142 -4.73 14.43 -1.36
C ILE A 142 -4.59 15.95 -1.25
N LEU A 143 -3.97 16.56 -2.25
CA LEU A 143 -3.95 18.01 -2.43
C LEU A 143 -5.01 18.37 -3.46
N LEU A 144 -5.86 19.34 -3.15
CA LEU A 144 -6.75 19.99 -4.10
C LEU A 144 -6.25 21.42 -4.33
N GLY A 145 -6.25 21.86 -5.57
CA GLY A 145 -5.78 23.19 -5.93
C GLY A 145 -6.37 23.72 -7.24
N THR A 146 -5.93 24.91 -7.59
CA THR A 146 -6.29 25.63 -8.80
C THR A 146 -5.03 25.97 -9.59
N LEU A 147 -5.02 25.64 -10.87
CA LEU A 147 -3.98 26.05 -11.83
C LEU A 147 -4.04 27.57 -12.00
N THR A 148 -2.97 28.26 -11.63
CA THR A 148 -2.82 29.72 -11.81
C THR A 148 -2.08 30.05 -13.10
N SER A 149 -1.37 29.08 -13.67
CA SER A 149 -0.77 29.14 -15.00
C SER A 149 -0.54 27.71 -15.52
N ARG A 150 0.08 27.57 -16.70
CA ARG A 150 0.52 26.25 -17.21
C ARG A 150 1.58 25.57 -16.34
N ALA A 151 2.30 26.32 -15.50
CA ALA A 151 3.41 25.81 -14.71
C ALA A 151 3.21 25.93 -13.19
N THR A 152 2.13 26.57 -12.75
CA THR A 152 1.91 26.89 -11.33
C THR A 152 0.49 26.54 -10.90
N ALA A 153 0.38 25.98 -9.71
CA ALA A 153 -0.89 25.73 -9.03
C ALA A 153 -0.83 26.31 -7.62
N ARG A 154 -1.97 26.79 -7.13
CA ARG A 154 -2.17 27.16 -5.73
C ARG A 154 -2.93 26.04 -5.04
N VAL A 155 -2.44 25.57 -3.90
CA VAL A 155 -3.16 24.57 -3.08
C VAL A 155 -4.31 25.27 -2.35
N ASP A 156 -5.51 24.74 -2.54
CA ASP A 156 -6.77 25.22 -1.96
C ASP A 156 -7.16 24.44 -0.70
N ALA A 157 -6.90 23.13 -0.69
CA ALA A 157 -7.25 22.24 0.41
C ALA A 157 -6.32 21.02 0.46
N LEU A 158 -6.25 20.43 1.66
CA LEU A 158 -5.56 19.19 1.96
C LEU A 158 -6.54 18.23 2.62
N PHE A 159 -6.53 16.97 2.20
CA PHE A 159 -7.31 15.89 2.79
C PHE A 159 -6.36 14.76 3.18
N GLY A 160 -6.40 14.28 4.42
CA GLY A 160 -5.45 13.29 4.91
C GLY A 160 -4.43 13.90 5.86
N SER A 161 -4.53 13.55 7.14
CA SER A 161 -3.59 14.00 8.20
C SER A 161 -2.56 12.92 8.55
N ALA A 162 -2.88 11.65 8.33
CA ALA A 162 -2.00 10.52 8.54
C ALA A 162 -2.47 9.30 7.74
N ARG A 163 -1.64 8.25 7.75
CA ARG A 163 -2.05 6.93 7.30
C ARG A 163 -3.17 6.38 8.17
N GLY A 164 -4.20 5.83 7.55
CA GLY A 164 -5.26 5.10 8.26
C GLY A 164 -6.53 5.02 7.44
N TRP A 165 -7.65 4.73 8.10
CA TRP A 165 -8.97 4.66 7.48
C TRP A 165 -9.95 5.49 8.29
N ARG A 166 -10.40 6.62 7.75
CA ARG A 166 -11.44 7.47 8.37
C ARG A 166 -12.13 8.34 7.34
N ASP A 167 -13.44 8.47 7.43
CA ASP A 167 -14.27 9.38 6.63
C ASP A 167 -14.50 10.73 7.35
N GLY A 168 -15.17 11.67 6.68
CA GLY A 168 -15.51 12.99 7.20
C GLY A 168 -14.55 14.09 6.74
N VAL A 169 -14.49 15.18 7.50
CA VAL A 169 -13.71 16.39 7.17
C VAL A 169 -12.20 16.25 7.44
N ASP A 170 -11.81 15.28 8.27
CA ASP A 170 -10.41 14.93 8.55
C ASP A 170 -10.18 13.46 8.17
N PRO A 171 -10.22 13.12 6.86
CA PRO A 171 -10.09 11.75 6.42
C PRO A 171 -8.68 11.22 6.70
N LEU A 172 -8.57 9.89 6.80
CA LEU A 172 -7.29 9.20 6.76
C LEU A 172 -7.28 8.31 5.52
N PHE A 173 -6.19 8.37 4.75
CA PHE A 173 -5.95 7.56 3.57
C PHE A 173 -4.80 6.59 3.82
N ASN A 174 -4.61 5.63 2.92
CA ASN A 174 -3.46 4.74 2.95
C ASN A 174 -2.97 4.52 1.53
N TYR A 175 -1.88 5.22 1.19
CA TYR A 175 -1.23 5.17 -0.12
C TYR A 175 -2.19 5.44 -1.30
N PRO A 176 -2.94 6.56 -1.30
CA PRO A 176 -3.90 6.86 -2.35
C PRO A 176 -3.23 7.00 -3.72
N GLN A 177 -3.90 6.56 -4.79
CA GLN A 177 -3.39 6.55 -6.16
C GLN A 177 -4.34 7.30 -7.10
N GLY A 178 -5.09 6.57 -7.94
CA GLY A 178 -6.03 7.09 -8.93
C GLY A 178 -6.92 8.22 -8.41
N LEU A 179 -7.08 9.25 -9.24
CA LEU A 179 -7.92 10.40 -8.98
C LEU A 179 -8.81 10.66 -10.19
N LEU A 180 -10.10 10.95 -9.95
CA LEU A 180 -11.03 11.29 -11.01
C LEU A 180 -12.02 12.35 -10.52
N PHE A 181 -12.08 13.48 -11.22
CA PHE A 181 -13.13 14.47 -11.00
C PHE A 181 -14.44 13.99 -11.64
N ASP A 182 -15.52 14.07 -10.87
CA ASP A 182 -16.89 13.79 -11.32
C ASP A 182 -17.82 14.89 -10.80
N GLY A 183 -18.07 15.91 -11.63
CA GLY A 183 -18.81 17.10 -11.22
C GLY A 183 -18.20 17.82 -10.01
N ASP A 184 -18.95 17.86 -8.90
CA ASP A 184 -18.56 18.43 -7.61
C ASP A 184 -17.94 17.40 -6.64
N ALA A 185 -17.64 16.20 -7.12
CA ALA A 185 -16.93 15.17 -6.39
C ALA A 185 -15.52 14.93 -6.96
N LEU A 186 -14.62 14.50 -6.09
CA LEU A 186 -13.33 13.92 -6.47
C LEU A 186 -13.26 12.49 -5.94
N LEU A 187 -13.17 11.54 -6.85
CA LEU A 187 -13.00 10.14 -6.53
C LEU A 187 -11.53 9.80 -6.34
N VAL A 188 -11.26 8.96 -5.36
CA VAL A 188 -9.93 8.58 -4.93
C VAL A 188 -9.85 7.06 -4.84
N ALA A 189 -8.93 6.45 -5.57
CA ALA A 189 -8.53 5.08 -5.36
C ALA A 189 -7.57 5.03 -4.16
N ASP A 190 -8.12 4.72 -2.98
CA ASP A 190 -7.37 4.61 -1.74
C ASP A 190 -6.75 3.21 -1.65
N ALA A 191 -5.65 3.03 -2.39
CA ALA A 191 -5.14 1.73 -2.81
C ALA A 191 -4.74 0.81 -1.65
N GLY A 192 -4.08 1.34 -0.63
CA GLY A 192 -3.65 0.60 0.56
C GLY A 192 -4.79 0.29 1.53
N ASN A 193 -5.89 1.01 1.40
CA ASN A 193 -7.14 0.77 2.12
C ASN A 193 -8.11 -0.12 1.33
N HIS A 194 -7.76 -0.48 0.09
CA HIS A 194 -8.60 -1.31 -0.78
C HIS A 194 -10.02 -0.73 -0.94
N ALA A 195 -10.10 0.57 -1.22
CA ALA A 195 -11.38 1.27 -1.33
C ALA A 195 -11.38 2.40 -2.36
N ILE A 196 -12.59 2.77 -2.78
CA ILE A 196 -12.87 4.00 -3.51
C ILE A 196 -13.51 4.98 -2.54
N ARG A 197 -12.93 6.17 -2.45
CA ARG A 197 -13.39 7.28 -1.62
C ARG A 197 -13.91 8.38 -2.51
N GLU A 198 -14.90 9.10 -2.04
CA GLU A 198 -15.44 10.29 -2.68
C GLU A 198 -15.21 11.48 -1.75
N ILE A 199 -14.59 12.52 -2.26
CA ILE A 199 -14.47 13.82 -1.60
C ILE A 199 -15.53 14.73 -2.21
N ASP A 200 -16.51 15.13 -1.41
CA ASP A 200 -17.45 16.19 -1.77
C ASP A 200 -16.70 17.53 -1.71
N LEU A 201 -16.55 18.21 -2.85
CA LEU A 201 -15.75 19.43 -2.95
C LEU A 201 -16.44 20.64 -2.32
N ARG A 202 -17.78 20.61 -2.17
CA ARG A 202 -18.54 21.67 -1.51
C ARG A 202 -18.54 21.51 0.00
N ALA A 203 -18.87 20.31 0.47
CA ALA A 203 -18.91 19.98 1.90
C ALA A 203 -17.51 19.78 2.50
N ARG A 204 -16.50 19.55 1.65
CA ARG A 204 -15.11 19.22 2.05
C ARG A 204 -15.05 18.05 3.01
N ALA A 205 -15.85 17.04 2.73
CA ALA A 205 -15.92 15.81 3.50
C ALA A 205 -15.71 14.61 2.59
N THR A 206 -15.06 13.58 3.13
CA THR A 206 -14.83 12.32 2.43
C THR A 206 -15.82 11.27 2.90
N ARG A 207 -16.31 10.43 1.98
CA ARG A 207 -17.01 9.18 2.32
C ARG A 207 -16.42 8.00 1.55
N THR A 208 -16.53 6.81 2.12
CA THR A 208 -16.26 5.57 1.40
C THR A 208 -17.45 5.22 0.53
N ILE A 209 -17.22 4.99 -0.78
CA ILE A 209 -18.27 4.58 -1.71
C ILE A 209 -18.14 3.12 -2.13
N ALA A 210 -16.93 2.55 -2.17
CA ALA A 210 -16.75 1.12 -2.44
C ALA A 210 -15.55 0.54 -1.68
N GLY A 211 -15.60 -0.76 -1.38
CA GLY A 211 -14.57 -1.45 -0.61
C GLY A 211 -14.84 -1.48 0.90
N THR A 212 -14.18 -2.39 1.60
CA THR A 212 -14.45 -2.73 3.00
C THR A 212 -13.31 -2.35 3.96
N GLY A 213 -12.24 -1.73 3.45
CA GLY A 213 -11.00 -1.54 4.21
C GLY A 213 -10.10 -2.78 4.23
N ARG A 214 -10.55 -3.91 3.69
CA ARG A 214 -9.83 -5.19 3.68
C ARG A 214 -9.58 -5.67 2.26
N GLN A 215 -8.42 -6.27 2.03
CA GLN A 215 -8.06 -6.85 0.74
C GLN A 215 -8.96 -8.04 0.41
N LEU A 216 -9.50 -8.06 -0.81
CA LEU A 216 -10.19 -9.19 -1.41
C LEU A 216 -9.21 -10.37 -1.60
N ARG A 217 -9.42 -11.45 -0.84
CA ARG A 217 -8.63 -12.69 -0.93
C ARG A 217 -9.47 -13.95 -1.10
N SER A 218 -10.78 -13.87 -0.85
CA SER A 218 -11.70 -15.00 -0.87
C SER A 218 -13.05 -14.67 -1.52
N ARG A 219 -13.86 -15.70 -1.75
CA ARG A 219 -15.25 -15.52 -2.21
C ARG A 219 -16.12 -14.78 -1.18
N ALA A 220 -15.84 -14.96 0.10
CA ALA A 220 -16.56 -14.26 1.17
C ALA A 220 -16.24 -12.75 1.15
N ASP A 221 -14.97 -12.39 0.95
CA ASP A 221 -14.57 -10.98 0.81
C ASP A 221 -15.26 -10.35 -0.42
N LEU A 222 -15.32 -11.09 -1.54
CA LEU A 222 -15.99 -10.62 -2.76
C LEU A 222 -17.48 -10.37 -2.50
N ALA A 223 -18.15 -11.28 -1.80
CA ALA A 223 -19.56 -11.14 -1.44
C ALA A 223 -19.80 -9.94 -0.51
N ALA A 224 -18.84 -9.61 0.35
CA ALA A 224 -18.84 -8.43 1.21
C ALA A 224 -18.50 -7.12 0.47
N GLY A 225 -18.15 -7.18 -0.83
CA GLY A 225 -17.77 -6.01 -1.62
C GLY A 225 -16.34 -5.53 -1.40
N ALA A 226 -15.45 -6.39 -0.88
CA ALA A 226 -14.04 -6.07 -0.74
C ALA A 226 -13.37 -5.86 -2.11
N LEU A 227 -12.36 -5.00 -2.12
CA LEU A 227 -11.54 -4.72 -3.30
C LEU A 227 -10.10 -5.18 -3.08
N SER A 228 -9.30 -5.24 -4.14
CA SER A 228 -7.86 -5.56 -4.06
C SER A 228 -7.04 -4.49 -4.76
N SER A 229 -6.67 -3.44 -4.01
CA SER A 229 -5.71 -2.40 -4.44
C SER A 229 -6.15 -1.69 -5.73
N PRO A 230 -7.27 -0.93 -5.69
CA PRO A 230 -7.65 -0.07 -6.80
C PRO A 230 -6.53 0.95 -7.04
N TRP A 231 -6.08 1.07 -8.29
CA TRP A 231 -4.87 1.82 -8.62
C TRP A 231 -5.14 3.05 -9.47
N ASP A 232 -6.09 2.96 -10.38
CA ASP A 232 -6.49 4.09 -11.23
C ASP A 232 -7.99 4.07 -11.50
N LEU A 233 -8.52 5.25 -11.84
CA LEU A 233 -9.93 5.47 -12.15
C LEU A 233 -10.05 6.13 -13.53
N GLY A 234 -11.11 5.81 -14.26
CA GLY A 234 -11.41 6.45 -15.54
C GLY A 234 -12.90 6.41 -15.84
N LEU A 235 -13.36 7.32 -16.70
CA LEU A 235 -14.76 7.34 -17.13
C LEU A 235 -15.04 6.19 -18.11
N LEU A 236 -16.20 5.55 -17.95
CA LEU A 236 -16.75 4.52 -18.83
C LEU A 236 -18.22 4.83 -19.09
N GLY A 237 -18.49 5.75 -20.02
CA GLY A 237 -19.84 6.30 -20.19
C GLY A 237 -20.27 7.03 -18.91
N ASP A 238 -21.39 6.60 -18.33
CA ASP A 238 -21.92 7.12 -17.06
C ASP A 238 -21.37 6.36 -15.83
N GLU A 239 -20.57 5.29 -16.05
CA GLU A 239 -19.91 4.52 -15.00
C GLU A 239 -18.44 4.93 -14.83
N ILE A 240 -17.81 4.45 -13.76
CA ILE A 240 -16.38 4.60 -13.52
C ILE A 240 -15.70 3.24 -13.68
N ALA A 241 -14.72 3.16 -14.58
CA ALA A 241 -13.79 2.05 -14.63
C ALA A 241 -12.73 2.16 -13.52
N ILE A 242 -12.42 1.05 -12.88
CA ILE A 242 -11.42 0.92 -11.83
C ILE A 242 -10.37 -0.09 -12.27
N ALA A 243 -9.11 0.34 -12.33
CA ALA A 243 -7.98 -0.55 -12.55
C ALA A 243 -7.61 -1.27 -11.24
N MET A 244 -7.95 -2.55 -11.12
CA MET A 244 -7.71 -3.36 -9.92
C MET A 244 -6.36 -4.08 -10.01
N ALA A 245 -5.31 -3.41 -9.52
CA ALA A 245 -3.95 -3.95 -9.60
C ALA A 245 -3.76 -5.23 -8.78
N GLY A 246 -4.44 -5.35 -7.63
CA GLY A 246 -4.25 -6.46 -6.70
C GLY A 246 -4.98 -7.76 -7.08
N ASN A 247 -5.75 -7.79 -8.17
CA ASN A 247 -6.33 -9.03 -8.70
C ASN A 247 -6.35 -9.09 -10.23
N HIS A 248 -5.58 -8.23 -10.90
CA HIS A 248 -5.37 -8.22 -12.35
C HIS A 248 -6.68 -8.10 -13.17
N ARG A 249 -7.60 -7.23 -12.74
CA ARG A 249 -8.91 -7.03 -13.38
C ARG A 249 -9.28 -5.56 -13.54
N LEU A 250 -10.28 -5.31 -14.38
CA LEU A 250 -11.02 -4.06 -14.44
C LEU A 250 -12.37 -4.24 -13.77
N TYR A 251 -12.73 -3.29 -12.92
CA TYR A 251 -14.04 -3.20 -12.30
C TYR A 251 -14.78 -1.99 -12.86
N ARG A 252 -16.10 -1.98 -12.74
CA ARG A 252 -16.94 -0.82 -12.98
C ARG A 252 -17.68 -0.45 -11.70
N LEU A 253 -17.96 0.84 -11.53
CA LEU A 253 -18.66 1.41 -10.39
C LEU A 253 -19.71 2.37 -10.91
N ASP A 254 -20.95 2.18 -10.48
CA ASP A 254 -22.06 3.10 -10.71
C ASP A 254 -22.16 4.05 -9.50
N PRO A 255 -21.84 5.34 -9.62
CA PRO A 255 -21.84 6.26 -8.47
C PRO A 255 -23.20 6.36 -7.73
N PRO A 256 -24.35 6.46 -8.43
CA PRO A 256 -25.68 6.39 -7.82
C PRO A 256 -25.93 5.14 -6.97
N THR A 257 -25.40 3.98 -7.38
CA THR A 257 -25.51 2.73 -6.64
C THR A 257 -24.11 2.17 -6.39
N PRO A 258 -23.37 2.70 -5.39
CA PRO A 258 -21.92 2.61 -5.33
C PRO A 258 -21.44 1.19 -5.00
N ARG A 259 -21.49 0.34 -6.02
CA ARG A 259 -21.16 -1.07 -5.99
C ARG A 259 -20.17 -1.34 -7.11
N ALA A 260 -18.93 -1.58 -6.72
CA ALA A 260 -17.90 -1.98 -7.66
C ALA A 260 -18.09 -3.45 -8.06
N THR A 261 -18.14 -3.73 -9.35
CA THR A 261 -18.30 -5.09 -9.89
C THR A 261 -17.25 -5.41 -10.94
N PRO A 262 -16.80 -6.67 -11.07
CA PRO A 262 -15.89 -7.06 -12.15
C PRO A 262 -16.48 -6.75 -13.53
N PHE A 263 -15.67 -6.19 -14.41
CA PHE A 263 -16.05 -5.83 -15.77
C PHE A 263 -15.21 -6.59 -16.81
N ALA A 264 -13.90 -6.68 -16.62
CA ALA A 264 -13.00 -7.40 -17.53
C ALA A 264 -11.78 -8.00 -16.82
N GLY A 265 -11.14 -8.98 -17.48
CA GLY A 265 -9.94 -9.68 -16.99
C GLY A 265 -10.25 -11.02 -16.30
N SER A 266 -9.42 -12.03 -16.56
CA SER A 266 -9.52 -13.36 -15.94
C SER A 266 -8.96 -13.38 -14.51
N GLY A 267 -8.10 -12.43 -14.15
CA GLY A 267 -7.35 -12.43 -12.90
C GLY A 267 -6.22 -13.46 -12.84
N ALA A 268 -5.81 -14.00 -14.00
CA ALA A 268 -4.69 -14.93 -14.17
C ALA A 268 -3.48 -14.22 -14.78
#